data_AF-A0A2E8QKH6-F1
#
_entry.id   AF-A0A2E8QKH6-F1
#
_cell.length_a   1.000
_cell.length_b   1.000
_cell.length_c   1.000
_cell.angle_alpha   90.00
_cell.angle_beta   90.00
_cell.angle_gamma   90.00
#
_symmetry.space_group_name_H-M   'P 1'
#
loop_
_entity.id
_entity.type
_entity.pdbx_description
1 polymer ?
#
loop_
_entity_poly.entity_id
_entity_poly.type
_entity_poly.pdbx_seq_one_letter_code
_entity_poly.pdbx_strand_id
1 'polypeptide(L)'
;MPVSPLDYRYGRDVAKEIWSREGRHARSLEVERALIWAHSKMGRVSPEDYDAVAEIADPGIVTADRVDELEAETKHDIMALTKAMAEAAGDSGWCIHLGATSNDIVDSAVALQIKDSIELQEQSLITLIETLCEISEREKGTVMLGRTHG
;
A
#
# COMPACT_ATOMS: atom_id res chain seq x y z
N MET A 1 -15.89 8.60 16.19
CA MET A 1 -16.77 7.43 16.03
C MET A 1 -16.73 7.05 14.56
N PRO A 2 -16.37 5.80 14.21
CA PRO A 2 -16.33 5.39 12.81
C PRO A 2 -17.71 5.56 12.18
N VAL A 3 -17.76 6.19 11.01
CA VAL A 3 -19.01 6.47 10.28
C VAL A 3 -19.34 5.31 9.33
N SER A 4 -18.33 4.74 8.67
CA SER A 4 -18.53 3.65 7.73
C SER A 4 -18.69 2.31 8.47
N PRO A 5 -19.69 1.49 8.14
CA PRO A 5 -19.80 0.14 8.67
C PRO A 5 -18.66 -0.78 8.20
N LEU A 6 -17.91 -0.38 7.16
CA LEU A 6 -16.68 -1.06 6.78
C LEU A 6 -15.62 -0.94 7.86
N ASP A 7 -15.55 0.18 8.58
CA ASP A 7 -14.50 0.41 9.57
C ASP A 7 -14.69 -0.49 10.81
N TYR A 8 -15.94 -0.68 11.25
CA TYR A 8 -16.23 -1.33 12.54
C TYR A 8 -16.99 -2.68 12.46
N ARG A 9 -17.64 -3.02 11.34
CA ARG A 9 -18.51 -4.21 11.28
C ARG A 9 -18.20 -5.18 10.14
N TYR A 10 -17.98 -4.66 8.93
CA TYR A 10 -17.94 -5.50 7.71
C TYR A 10 -16.57 -5.54 7.03
N GLY A 11 -15.71 -4.54 7.23
CA GLY A 11 -14.40 -4.52 6.62
C GLY A 11 -13.51 -5.60 7.23
N ARG A 12 -12.85 -6.37 6.36
CA ARG A 12 -11.81 -7.32 6.76
C ARG A 12 -10.56 -6.55 7.18
N ASP A 13 -9.90 -6.97 8.24
CA ASP A 13 -8.75 -6.24 8.78
C ASP A 13 -7.60 -6.13 7.77
N VAL A 14 -7.34 -7.20 6.98
CA VAL A 14 -6.37 -7.16 5.87
C VAL A 14 -6.67 -6.10 4.81
N ALA A 15 -7.95 -5.84 4.52
CA ALA A 15 -8.32 -4.80 3.56
C ALA A 15 -8.21 -3.41 4.19
N LYS A 16 -8.55 -3.27 5.48
CA LYS A 16 -8.37 -2.01 6.20
C LYS A 16 -6.90 -1.65 6.29
N GLU A 17 -6.02 -2.62 6.56
CA GLU A 17 -4.58 -2.41 6.65
C GLU A 17 -4.02 -1.82 5.36
N ILE A 18 -4.35 -2.40 4.20
CA ILE A 18 -3.94 -1.87 2.88
C ILE A 18 -4.32 -0.40 2.72
N TRP A 19 -5.57 -0.05 3.01
CA TRP A 19 -6.13 1.29 2.76
C TRP A 19 -6.03 2.26 3.94
N SER A 20 -5.41 1.82 5.04
CA SER A 20 -5.18 2.64 6.23
C SER A 20 -4.17 3.75 5.95
N ARG A 21 -4.08 4.70 6.89
CA ARG A 21 -3.03 5.72 6.88
C ARG A 21 -1.65 5.08 6.89
N GLU A 22 -1.46 4.08 7.73
CA GLU A 22 -0.20 3.34 7.89
C GLU A 22 0.13 2.54 6.63
N GLY A 23 -0.86 1.87 6.03
CA GLY A 23 -0.70 1.14 4.78
C GLY A 23 -0.31 2.07 3.62
N ARG A 24 -0.96 3.22 3.49
CA ARG A 24 -0.59 4.22 2.48
C ARG A 24 0.82 4.75 2.70
N HIS A 25 1.16 5.10 3.94
CA HIS A 25 2.49 5.59 4.32
C HIS A 25 3.58 4.58 3.96
N ALA A 26 3.39 3.30 4.29
CA ALA A 26 4.31 2.24 3.96
C ALA A 26 4.54 2.11 2.44
N ARG A 27 3.46 2.22 1.63
CA ARG A 27 3.59 2.21 0.16
C ARG A 27 4.29 3.44 -0.39
N SER A 28 4.08 4.61 0.19
CA SER A 28 4.81 5.82 -0.20
C SER A 28 6.32 5.69 0.06
N LEU A 29 6.72 5.14 1.22
CA LEU A 29 8.12 4.83 1.52
C LEU A 29 8.72 3.83 0.52
N GLU A 30 7.96 2.79 0.16
CA GLU A 30 8.38 1.79 -0.83
C GLU A 30 8.67 2.44 -2.19
N VAL A 31 7.79 3.34 -2.63
CA VAL A 31 7.93 4.05 -3.91
C VAL A 31 9.12 5.01 -3.90
N GLU A 32 9.30 5.81 -2.85
CA GLU A 32 10.46 6.70 -2.70
C GLU A 32 11.77 5.90 -2.73
N ARG A 33 11.85 4.81 -1.97
CA ARG A 33 13.01 3.91 -1.98
C ARG A 33 13.27 3.33 -3.37
N ALA A 34 12.23 2.91 -4.09
CA ALA A 34 12.36 2.36 -5.44
C ALA A 34 12.82 3.42 -6.46
N LEU A 35 12.38 4.67 -6.32
CA LEU A 35 12.83 5.79 -7.14
C LEU A 35 14.34 6.03 -6.94
N ILE A 36 14.80 6.08 -5.70
CA ILE A 36 16.22 6.32 -5.37
C ILE A 36 17.08 5.13 -5.81
N TRP A 37 16.58 3.91 -5.65
CA TRP A 37 17.21 2.72 -6.23
C TRP A 37 17.40 2.85 -7.74
N ALA A 38 16.39 3.32 -8.47
CA ALA A 38 16.49 3.53 -9.91
C ALA A 38 17.55 4.59 -10.27
N HIS A 39 17.62 5.70 -9.52
CA HIS A 39 18.70 6.69 -9.69
C HIS A 39 20.09 6.11 -9.40
N SER A 40 20.21 5.23 -8.41
CA SER A 40 21.45 4.51 -8.12
C SER A 40 21.85 3.59 -9.28
N LYS A 41 20.90 2.85 -9.88
CA LYS A 41 21.14 2.03 -11.08
C LYS A 41 21.55 2.85 -12.31
N MET A 42 21.17 4.12 -12.36
CA MET A 42 21.60 5.07 -13.40
C MET A 42 22.93 5.77 -13.09
N GLY A 43 23.57 5.49 -11.95
CA GLY A 43 24.80 6.14 -11.51
C GLY A 43 24.64 7.59 -11.08
N ARG A 44 23.41 8.03 -10.78
CA ARG A 44 23.11 9.40 -10.32
C ARG A 44 23.18 9.54 -8.80
N VAL A 45 22.93 8.46 -8.07
CA VAL A 45 23.02 8.36 -6.62
C VAL A 45 24.05 7.28 -6.30
N SER A 46 24.91 7.50 -5.31
CA SER A 46 25.90 6.50 -4.92
C SER A 46 25.22 5.26 -4.31
N PRO A 47 25.81 4.05 -4.40
CA PRO A 47 25.31 2.89 -3.67
C PRO A 47 25.19 3.14 -2.17
N GLU A 48 26.14 3.87 -1.59
CA GLU A 48 26.18 4.20 -0.16
C GLU A 48 25.00 5.11 0.24
N ASP A 49 24.68 6.12 -0.56
CA ASP A 49 23.50 6.98 -0.32
C ASP A 49 22.20 6.18 -0.44
N TYR A 50 22.13 5.28 -1.41
CA TYR A 50 20.96 4.41 -1.56
C TYR A 50 20.79 3.48 -0.36
N ASP A 51 21.86 2.83 0.10
CA ASP A 51 21.81 1.92 1.23
C ASP A 51 21.36 2.64 2.51
N ALA A 52 21.88 3.85 2.76
CA ALA A 52 21.44 4.68 3.89
C ALA A 52 19.93 5.01 3.82
N VAL A 53 19.42 5.37 2.64
CA VAL A 53 17.98 5.62 2.49
C VAL A 53 17.16 4.32 2.58
N ALA A 54 17.66 3.21 2.07
CA ALA A 54 16.99 1.92 2.13
C ALA A 54 16.84 1.41 3.57
N GLU A 55 17.82 1.68 4.44
CA GLU A 55 17.76 1.35 5.87
C GLU A 55 16.67 2.14 6.60
N ILE A 56 16.44 3.42 6.25
CA ILE A 56 15.45 4.27 6.92
C ILE A 56 14.04 4.19 6.29
N ALA A 57 13.91 3.59 5.11
CA ALA A 57 12.64 3.43 4.39
C ALA A 57 11.78 2.31 5.01
N ASP A 58 11.56 2.40 6.32
CA ASP A 58 10.81 1.49 7.16
C ASP A 58 9.77 2.30 7.96
N PRO A 59 8.48 1.88 8.00
CA PRO A 59 7.43 2.59 8.72
C PRO A 59 7.65 2.72 10.24
N GLY A 60 8.52 1.88 10.83
CA GLY A 60 8.93 1.96 12.23
C GLY A 60 10.05 2.97 12.48
N ILE A 61 10.76 3.41 11.45
CA ILE A 61 11.81 4.44 11.52
C ILE A 61 11.25 5.79 11.09
N VAL A 62 10.78 5.88 9.84
CA VAL A 62 10.05 7.04 9.35
C VAL A 62 8.58 6.77 9.60
N THR A 63 8.04 7.29 10.70
CA THR A 63 6.67 6.98 11.14
C THR A 63 5.64 7.90 10.47
N ALA A 64 4.42 7.39 10.28
CA ALA A 64 3.30 8.21 9.79
C ALA A 64 3.03 9.40 10.73
N ASP A 65 3.18 9.22 12.04
CA ASP A 65 2.98 10.30 13.03
C ASP A 65 3.96 11.45 12.83
N ARG A 66 5.23 11.13 12.53
CA ARG A 66 6.22 12.16 12.22
C ARG A 66 5.88 12.92 10.93
N VAL A 67 5.34 12.22 9.94
CA VAL A 67 4.88 12.84 8.69
C VAL A 67 3.70 13.80 8.95
N ASP A 68 2.70 13.39 9.73
CA ASP A 68 1.55 14.25 10.08
C ASP A 68 1.97 15.50 10.84
N GLU A 69 2.93 15.40 11.77
CA GLU A 69 3.50 16.55 12.47
C GLU A 69 4.12 17.55 11.49
N LEU A 70 4.93 17.06 10.55
CA LEU A 70 5.55 17.89 9.52
C LEU A 70 4.52 18.43 8.53
N GLU A 71 3.47 17.68 8.22
CA GLU A 71 2.37 18.13 7.36
C GLU A 71 1.60 19.28 8.00
N ALA A 72 1.44 19.26 9.33
CA ALA A 72 0.82 20.37 10.05
C ALA A 72 1.57 21.69 9.84
N GLU A 73 2.88 21.65 9.58
CA GLU A 73 3.72 22.80 9.25
C GLU A 73 3.78 23.10 7.75
N THR A 74 4.00 22.08 6.91
CA THR A 74 4.19 22.25 5.46
C THR A 74 2.89 22.49 4.71
N LYS A 75 1.76 22.02 5.26
CA LYS A 75 0.45 21.92 4.58
C LYS A 75 0.52 21.16 3.25
N HIS A 76 1.46 20.21 3.16
CA HIS A 76 1.69 19.38 1.98
C HIS A 76 2.26 18.03 2.40
N ASP A 77 1.49 16.98 2.18
CA ASP A 77 1.73 15.59 2.60
C ASP A 77 3.04 15.00 2.05
N ILE A 78 3.28 15.05 0.73
CA ILE A 78 4.50 14.48 0.14
C ILE A 78 5.74 15.27 0.56
N MET A 79 5.66 16.59 0.63
CA MET A 79 6.75 17.40 1.19
C MET A 79 7.05 17.02 2.65
N ALA A 80 6.03 16.72 3.45
CA ALA A 80 6.22 16.25 4.82
C ALA A 80 6.89 14.86 4.87
N LEU A 81 6.48 13.93 4.01
CA LEU A 81 7.12 12.62 3.85
C LEU A 81 8.61 12.76 3.47
N THR A 82 8.90 13.55 2.44
CA THR A 82 10.28 13.81 1.97
C THR A 82 11.14 14.40 3.09
N LYS A 83 10.60 15.35 3.86
CA LYS A 83 11.29 15.91 5.03
C LYS A 83 11.54 14.87 6.11
N ALA A 84 10.53 14.06 6.46
CA ALA A 84 10.68 13.02 7.48
C ALA A 84 11.75 12.00 7.10
N MET A 85 11.78 11.57 5.82
CA MET A 85 12.81 10.68 5.32
C MET A 85 14.19 11.36 5.30
N ALA A 86 14.28 12.64 4.92
CA ALA A 86 15.54 13.38 4.91
C ALA A 86 16.11 13.61 6.32
N GLU A 87 15.25 13.88 7.31
CA GLU A 87 15.64 13.94 8.73
C GLU A 87 16.28 12.63 9.19
N ALA A 88 15.71 11.49 8.80
CA ALA A 88 16.23 10.17 9.13
C ALA A 88 17.50 9.78 8.36
N ALA A 89 17.60 10.18 7.08
CA ALA A 89 18.70 9.82 6.19
C ALA A 89 19.97 10.67 6.38
N GLY A 90 19.88 11.81 7.08
CA GLY A 90 21.03 12.70 7.29
C GLY A 90 21.62 13.22 5.99
N ASP A 91 22.93 13.06 5.81
CA ASP A 91 23.65 13.56 4.63
C ASP A 91 23.12 12.98 3.31
N SER A 92 22.61 11.74 3.32
CA SER A 92 22.04 11.08 2.13
C SER A 92 20.63 11.56 1.78
N GLY A 93 20.03 12.44 2.59
CA GLY A 93 18.68 12.97 2.35
C GLY A 93 18.52 13.78 1.07
N TRP A 94 19.63 14.23 0.46
CA TRP A 94 19.62 15.02 -0.78
C TRP A 94 19.01 14.30 -1.98
N CYS A 95 19.03 12.96 -1.99
CA CYS A 95 18.55 12.15 -3.12
C CYS A 95 17.06 11.78 -3.02
N ILE A 96 16.41 12.06 -1.90
CA ILE A 96 15.00 11.74 -1.67
C ILE A 96 14.13 12.63 -2.56
N HIS A 97 13.12 12.03 -3.20
CA HIS A 97 12.21 12.70 -4.12
C HIS A 97 12.90 13.33 -5.36
N LEU A 98 14.14 12.93 -5.68
CA LEU A 98 14.94 13.56 -6.73
C LEU A 98 14.26 13.46 -8.10
N GLY A 99 13.81 14.61 -8.62
CA GLY A 99 13.22 14.73 -9.96
C GLY A 99 11.79 14.19 -10.08
N ALA A 100 11.16 13.80 -8.96
CA ALA A 100 9.77 13.39 -8.93
C ALA A 100 8.83 14.58 -8.62
N THR A 101 7.56 14.35 -8.88
CA THR A 101 6.44 15.15 -8.41
C THR A 101 5.62 14.35 -7.40
N SER A 102 4.73 15.03 -6.66
CA SER A 102 3.85 14.38 -5.67
C SER A 102 3.08 13.18 -6.24
N ASN A 103 2.58 13.29 -7.48
CA ASN A 103 1.77 12.23 -8.08
C ASN A 103 2.59 11.00 -8.49
N ASP A 104 3.88 11.14 -8.78
CA ASP A 104 4.74 9.98 -9.04
C ASP A 104 4.80 9.05 -7.82
N ILE A 105 4.71 9.63 -6.62
CA ILE A 105 4.65 8.89 -5.35
C ILE A 105 3.22 8.42 -5.06
N VAL A 106 2.25 9.33 -5.06
CA VAL A 106 0.86 9.04 -4.68
C VAL A 106 0.23 8.00 -5.60
N ASP A 107 0.29 8.19 -6.92
CA ASP A 107 -0.40 7.31 -7.86
C ASP A 107 0.23 5.91 -7.87
N SER A 108 1.56 5.83 -7.74
CA SER A 108 2.28 4.56 -7.62
C SER A 108 1.94 3.84 -6.31
N ALA A 109 1.88 4.55 -5.19
CA ALA A 109 1.49 3.96 -3.91
C ALA A 109 0.05 3.44 -3.94
N VAL A 110 -0.88 4.20 -4.54
CA VAL A 110 -2.26 3.76 -4.75
C VAL A 110 -2.33 2.55 -5.69
N ALA A 111 -1.52 2.52 -6.75
CA ALA A 111 -1.46 1.36 -7.65
C ALA A 111 -1.01 0.09 -6.90
N LEU A 112 -0.06 0.19 -5.97
CA LEU A 112 0.33 -0.91 -5.09
C LEU A 112 -0.83 -1.35 -4.17
N GLN A 113 -1.54 -0.40 -3.56
CA GLN A 113 -2.73 -0.71 -2.74
C GLN A 113 -3.83 -1.43 -3.54
N ILE A 114 -4.06 -1.00 -4.79
CA ILE A 114 -5.01 -1.64 -5.71
C ILE A 114 -4.55 -3.05 -6.05
N LYS A 115 -3.26 -3.24 -6.35
CA LYS A 115 -2.67 -4.55 -6.63
C LYS A 115 -2.91 -5.52 -5.47
N ASP A 116 -2.57 -5.14 -4.24
CA ASP A 116 -2.81 -5.98 -3.05
C ASP A 116 -4.30 -6.30 -2.87
N SER A 117 -5.15 -5.31 -3.16
CA SER A 117 -6.60 -5.50 -3.09
C SER A 117 -7.10 -6.53 -4.10
N ILE A 118 -6.55 -6.53 -5.32
CA ILE A 118 -6.87 -7.50 -6.37
C ILE A 118 -6.45 -8.91 -5.91
N GLU A 119 -5.25 -9.06 -5.37
CA GLU A 119 -4.76 -10.35 -4.85
C GLU A 119 -5.70 -10.92 -3.76
N LEU A 120 -6.20 -10.06 -2.85
CA LEU A 120 -7.20 -10.45 -1.86
C LEU A 120 -8.55 -10.90 -2.47
N GLN A 121 -9.00 -10.25 -3.55
CA GLN A 121 -10.24 -10.63 -4.22
C GLN A 121 -10.06 -11.94 -5.00
N GLU A 122 -8.94 -12.10 -5.69
CA GLU A 122 -8.61 -13.33 -6.42
C GLU A 122 -8.65 -14.55 -5.49
N GLN A 123 -7.99 -14.46 -4.33
CA GLN A 123 -8.03 -15.55 -3.36
C GLN A 123 -9.46 -15.85 -2.86
N SER A 124 -10.28 -14.81 -2.67
CA SER A 124 -11.67 -14.98 -2.25
C SER A 124 -12.53 -15.65 -3.33
N LEU A 125 -12.28 -15.31 -4.61
CA LEU A 125 -12.95 -15.93 -5.75
C LEU A 125 -12.56 -17.39 -5.92
N ILE A 126 -11.29 -17.73 -5.74
CA ILE A 126 -10.81 -19.12 -5.76
C ILE A 126 -11.56 -19.94 -4.71
N THR A 127 -11.59 -19.50 -3.46
CA THR A 127 -12.31 -20.20 -2.38
C THR A 127 -13.81 -20.35 -2.67
N LEU A 128 -14.45 -19.31 -3.23
CA LEU A 128 -15.85 -19.38 -3.61
C LEU A 128 -16.09 -20.42 -4.70
N ILE A 129 -15.27 -20.43 -5.75
CA ILE A 129 -15.39 -21.38 -6.87
C ILE A 129 -15.20 -22.80 -6.36
N GLU A 130 -14.17 -23.05 -5.55
CA GLU A 130 -13.92 -24.37 -4.94
C GLU A 130 -15.12 -24.84 -4.12
N THR A 131 -15.64 -23.97 -3.26
CA THR A 131 -16.83 -24.27 -2.44
C THR A 131 -18.05 -24.64 -3.30
N LEU A 132 -18.28 -23.90 -4.39
CA LEU A 132 -19.39 -24.18 -5.31
C LEU A 132 -19.17 -25.50 -6.07
N CYS A 133 -17.94 -25.79 -6.49
CA CYS A 133 -17.58 -27.06 -7.11
C CYS A 133 -17.82 -28.24 -6.16
N GLU A 134 -17.43 -28.12 -4.90
CA GLU A 134 -17.66 -29.14 -3.87
C GLU A 134 -19.15 -29.39 -3.64
N ILE A 135 -19.95 -28.32 -3.54
CA ILE A 135 -21.42 -28.43 -3.40
C ILE A 135 -22.01 -29.09 -4.64
N SER A 136 -21.60 -28.69 -5.84
CA SER A 136 -22.07 -29.27 -7.09
C SER A 136 -21.77 -30.77 -7.17
N GLU A 137 -20.56 -31.19 -6.82
CA GLU A 137 -20.17 -32.60 -6.85
C GLU A 137 -20.94 -33.42 -5.81
N ARG A 138 -21.12 -32.88 -4.59
CA ARG A 138 -21.89 -33.53 -3.53
C ARG A 138 -23.35 -33.71 -3.90
N GLU A 139 -23.98 -32.69 -4.48
CA GLU A 139 -25.41 -32.66 -4.78
C GLU A 139 -25.75 -33.13 -6.20
N LYS A 140 -24.78 -33.64 -6.97
CA LYS A 140 -24.98 -34.02 -8.39
C LYS A 140 -26.11 -35.03 -8.63
N GLY A 141 -26.42 -35.86 -7.64
CA GLY A 141 -27.50 -36.85 -7.68
C GLY A 141 -28.80 -36.39 -7.02
N THR A 142 -28.82 -35.21 -6.40
CA THR A 142 -29.97 -34.70 -5.66
C THR A 142 -31.03 -34.21 -6.64
N VAL A 143 -32.15 -34.93 -6.74
CA VAL A 143 -33.28 -34.54 -7.58
C VAL A 143 -33.92 -33.26 -7.03
N MET A 144 -34.05 -32.25 -7.87
CA MET A 144 -34.69 -30.98 -7.53
C MET A 144 -35.72 -30.59 -8.58
N LEU A 145 -36.82 -29.98 -8.16
CA LEU A 145 -37.82 -29.42 -9.07
C LEU A 145 -37.24 -28.18 -9.75
N GLY A 146 -37.07 -28.23 -11.08
CA GLY A 146 -36.74 -27.05 -11.87
C GLY A 146 -37.85 -26.01 -11.79
N ARG A 147 -37.49 -24.74 -11.63
CA ARG A 147 -38.44 -23.62 -11.58
C ARG A 147 -38.22 -22.68 -12.76
N THR A 148 -39.20 -22.63 -13.65
CA THR A 148 -39.29 -21.63 -14.73
C THR A 148 -40.53 -20.79 -14.48
N HIS A 149 -40.38 -19.46 -14.36
CA HIS A 149 -41.45 -18.51 -13.98
C HIS A 149 -41.96 -18.60 -12.52
N GLY A 150 -41.32 -19.38 -11.65
CA GLY A 150 -41.65 -19.50 -10.23
C GLY A 150 -42.02 -20.92 -9.85
#